data_AF-N1W028-F1
#
_entry.id   AF-N1W028-F1
#
_cell.length_a   1.000
_cell.length_b   1.000
_cell.length_c   1.000
_cell.angle_alpha   90.00
_cell.angle_beta   90.00
_cell.angle_gamma   90.00
#
_symmetry.space_group_name_H-M   'P 1'
#
loop_
_entity.id
_entity.type
_entity.pdbx_description
1 polymer ?
#
loop_
_entity_poly.entity_id
_entity_poly.type
_entity_poly.pdbx_seq_one_letter_code
_entity_poly.pdbx_strand_id
1 'polypeptide(L)'
;MGSLIASLPLVTILTLFWLKFENASAEKISNHAYYTFWFVIPTLPMFLLFPKLNANYGFWVAILSNIVFTIVLFYLYQLVLNRLGIRLF
;
A
#
# COMPACT_ATOMS: atom_id res chain seq x y z
N MET A 1 19.26 4.60 -9.66
CA MET A 1 18.31 5.40 -10.45
C MET A 1 16.97 4.68 -10.59
N GLY A 2 16.91 3.46 -11.14
CA GLY A 2 15.64 2.72 -11.32
C GLY A 2 14.85 2.46 -10.02
N SER A 3 15.52 2.16 -8.90
CA SER A 3 14.87 1.97 -7.59
C SER A 3 14.18 3.22 -7.05
N LEU A 4 14.72 4.42 -7.32
CA LEU A 4 14.11 5.69 -6.94
C LEU A 4 12.80 5.87 -7.70
N ILE A 5 12.82 5.66 -9.03
CA ILE A 5 11.63 5.75 -9.88
C ILE A 5 10.57 4.73 -9.44
N ALA A 6 10.98 3.49 -9.15
CA ALA A 6 10.08 2.44 -8.67
C ALA A 6 9.48 2.74 -7.29
N SER A 7 10.14 3.54 -6.45
CA SER A 7 9.62 3.95 -5.13
C SER A 7 8.60 5.09 -5.20
N LEU A 8 8.50 5.80 -6.34
CA LEU A 8 7.53 6.87 -6.51
C LEU A 8 6.11 6.27 -6.64
N PRO A 9 5.10 6.89 -6.01
CA PRO A 9 3.71 6.47 -6.16
C PRO A 9 3.14 6.97 -7.49
N LEU A 10 3.72 6.52 -8.62
CA LEU A 10 3.39 6.99 -9.97
C LEU A 10 1.90 6.81 -10.28
N VAL A 11 1.33 5.66 -9.90
CA VAL A 11 -0.10 5.40 -10.07
C VAL A 11 -0.94 6.45 -9.34
N THR A 12 -0.62 6.75 -8.08
CA THR A 12 -1.30 7.78 -7.29
C THR A 12 -1.17 9.16 -7.95
N ILE A 13 0.02 9.53 -8.42
CA ILE A 13 0.24 10.82 -9.10
C ILE A 13 -0.63 10.91 -10.35
N LEU A 14 -0.68 9.85 -11.18
CA LEU A 14 -1.52 9.78 -12.36
C LEU A 14 -3.02 9.88 -12.00
N THR A 15 -3.45 9.21 -10.93
CA THR A 15 -4.83 9.29 -10.44
C THR A 15 -5.19 10.69 -9.96
N LEU A 16 -4.28 11.42 -9.31
CA LEU A 16 -4.52 12.81 -8.89
C LEU A 16 -4.68 13.75 -10.10
N PHE A 17 -3.86 13.57 -11.15
CA PHE A 17 -4.05 14.30 -12.41
C PHE A 17 -5.39 13.99 -13.06
N TRP A 18 -5.74 12.70 -13.13
CA TRP A 18 -7.03 12.25 -13.65
C TRP A 18 -8.20 12.92 -12.92
N LEU A 19 -8.23 12.84 -11.58
CA LEU A 19 -9.27 13.45 -10.76
C LEU A 19 -9.34 14.97 -10.96
N LYS A 20 -8.20 15.63 -11.15
CA LYS A 20 -8.16 17.06 -11.46
C LYS A 20 -8.79 17.36 -12.83
N PHE A 21 -8.51 16.55 -13.85
CA PHE A 21 -9.11 16.71 -15.19
C PHE A 21 -10.61 16.42 -15.21
N GLU A 22 -11.08 15.53 -14.34
CA GLU A 22 -12.52 15.28 -14.12
C GLU A 22 -13.21 16.36 -13.27
N ASN A 23 -12.51 17.43 -12.87
CA ASN A 23 -13.03 18.44 -11.95
C ASN A 23 -13.58 17.86 -10.63
N ALA A 24 -12.95 16.80 -10.11
CA ALA A 24 -13.26 16.25 -8.80
C ALA A 24 -13.13 17.33 -7.71
N SER A 25 -13.94 17.22 -6.66
CA SER A 25 -13.85 18.11 -5.50
C SER A 25 -12.46 18.05 -4.85
N ALA A 26 -12.04 19.17 -4.25
CA ALA A 26 -10.76 19.23 -3.51
C ALA A 26 -10.70 18.17 -2.40
N GLU A 27 -11.83 17.89 -1.76
CA GLU A 27 -11.98 16.84 -0.76
C GLU A 27 -11.71 15.45 -1.35
N LYS A 28 -12.28 15.11 -2.52
CA LYS A 28 -12.06 13.81 -3.17
C LYS A 28 -10.59 13.61 -3.55
N ILE A 29 -9.94 14.65 -4.05
CA ILE A 29 -8.51 14.63 -4.39
C ILE A 29 -7.65 14.42 -3.13
N SER A 30 -7.93 15.17 -2.05
CA SER A 30 -7.21 15.06 -0.78
C SER A 30 -7.39 13.69 -0.13
N ASN A 31 -8.63 13.18 -0.11
CA ASN A 31 -8.97 11.88 0.44
C ASN A 31 -8.24 10.74 -0.30
N HIS A 32 -8.07 10.83 -1.62
CA HIS A 32 -7.33 9.82 -2.38
C HIS A 32 -5.88 9.68 -1.87
N ALA A 33 -5.18 10.81 -1.70
CA ALA A 33 -3.83 10.81 -1.16
C ALA A 33 -3.78 10.32 0.31
N TYR A 34 -4.73 10.78 1.14
CA TYR A 34 -4.84 10.38 2.54
C TYR A 34 -5.05 8.87 2.71
N TYR A 35 -6.00 8.28 2.00
CA TYR A 35 -6.26 6.85 2.08
C TYR A 35 -5.11 6.03 1.50
N THR A 36 -4.49 6.49 0.41
CA THR A 36 -3.30 5.82 -0.15
C THR A 36 -2.18 5.73 0.87
N PHE A 37 -1.93 6.80 1.64
CA PHE A 37 -0.93 6.79 2.71
C PHE A 37 -1.18 5.65 3.72
N TRP A 38 -2.42 5.51 4.20
CA TRP A 38 -2.80 4.45 5.13
C TRP A 38 -2.67 3.05 4.52
N PHE A 39 -2.97 2.88 3.22
CA PHE A 39 -2.82 1.59 2.54
C PHE A 39 -1.36 1.17 2.31
N VAL A 40 -0.43 2.12 2.18
CA VAL A 40 1.00 1.81 1.96
C VAL A 40 1.65 1.24 3.22
N ILE A 41 1.30 1.74 4.41
CA ILE A 41 1.91 1.31 5.69
C ILE A 41 1.93 -0.22 5.88
N PRO A 42 0.80 -0.94 5.77
CA PRO A 42 0.78 -2.39 5.95
C PRO A 42 1.53 -3.15 4.83
N THR A 43 1.87 -2.52 3.70
CA THR A 43 2.72 -3.14 2.66
C THR A 43 4.21 -3.02 2.95
N LEU A 44 4.65 -2.10 3.82
CA LEU A 44 6.08 -1.88 4.07
C LEU A 44 6.79 -3.11 4.65
N PRO A 45 6.21 -3.87 5.61
CA PRO A 45 6.88 -5.05 6.17
C PRO A 45 7.17 -6.15 5.15
N MET A 46 6.40 -6.24 4.05
CA MET A 46 6.65 -7.17 2.95
C MET A 46 8.05 -7.01 2.35
N PHE A 47 8.54 -5.77 2.21
CA PHE A 47 9.87 -5.48 1.64
C PHE A 47 11.02 -6.02 2.51
N LEU A 48 10.80 -6.18 3.81
CA LEU A 48 11.78 -6.78 4.73
C LEU A 48 11.61 -8.31 4.82
N LEU A 49 10.37 -8.79 4.78
CA LEU A 49 10.06 -10.21 4.89
C LEU A 49 10.46 -11.00 3.65
N PHE A 50 10.21 -10.45 2.44
CA PHE A 50 10.45 -11.15 1.18
C PHE A 50 11.92 -11.54 0.99
N PRO A 51 12.93 -10.65 1.14
CA PRO A 51 14.33 -11.01 0.94
C PRO A 51 14.77 -12.12 1.89
N LYS A 52 14.33 -12.07 3.15
CA LYS A 52 14.65 -13.08 4.17
C LYS A 52 14.05 -14.44 3.81
N LEU A 53 12.79 -14.49 3.39
CA LEU A 53 12.16 -15.74 3.01
C LEU A 53 12.72 -16.29 1.70
N ASN A 54 13.01 -15.42 0.73
CA ASN A 54 13.59 -15.81 -0.54
C ASN A 54 14.99 -16.42 -0.36
N ALA A 55 15.80 -15.88 0.55
CA ALA A 55 17.12 -16.41 0.86
C ALA A 55 17.09 -17.81 1.51
N ASN A 56 16.06 -18.14 2.30
CA ASN A 56 16.00 -19.39 3.07
C ASN A 56 15.15 -20.49 2.40
N TYR A 57 14.10 -20.13 1.67
CA TYR A 57 13.10 -21.07 1.17
C TYR A 57 12.86 -20.97 -0.35
N GLY A 58 13.53 -20.04 -1.03
CA GLY A 58 13.37 -19.78 -2.46
C GLY A 58 12.15 -18.93 -2.81
N PHE A 59 12.07 -18.55 -4.08
CA PHE A 59 11.15 -17.52 -4.58
C PHE A 59 9.67 -17.86 -4.37
N TRP A 60 9.23 -19.06 -4.76
CA TRP A 60 7.82 -19.43 -4.74
C TRP A 60 7.25 -19.49 -3.32
N VAL A 61 8.01 -20.04 -2.38
CA VAL A 61 7.60 -20.07 -0.96
C VAL A 61 7.60 -18.65 -0.40
N ALA A 62 8.61 -17.85 -0.73
CA ALA A 62 8.71 -16.47 -0.26
C ALA A 62 7.57 -15.57 -0.76
N ILE A 63 7.16 -15.68 -2.03
CA ILE A 63 6.09 -14.84 -2.56
C ILE A 63 4.72 -15.25 -2.00
N LEU A 64 4.43 -16.55 -1.91
CA LEU A 64 3.16 -17.04 -1.37
C LEU A 64 2.98 -16.67 0.11
N SER A 65 4.02 -16.91 0.92
CA SER A 65 4.01 -16.55 2.34
C SER A 65 3.85 -15.05 2.55
N ASN A 66 4.47 -14.22 1.71
CA ASN A 66 4.36 -12.78 1.81
C ASN A 66 2.98 -12.24 1.40
N ILE A 67 2.36 -12.81 0.37
CA ILE A 67 0.98 -12.49 -0.01
C ILE A 67 0.02 -12.80 1.16
N VAL A 68 0.10 -14.01 1.72
CA VAL A 68 -0.73 -14.43 2.85
C VAL A 68 -0.50 -13.51 4.05
N PHE A 69 0.76 -13.24 4.38
CA PHE A 69 1.13 -12.33 5.46
C PHE A 69 0.55 -10.92 5.27
N THR A 70 0.66 -10.37 4.05
CA THR A 70 0.16 -9.03 3.72
C THR A 70 -1.35 -8.97 3.86
N ILE A 71 -2.10 -9.97 3.39
CA ILE A 71 -3.56 -10.04 3.55
C ILE A 71 -3.95 -10.04 5.03
N VAL A 72 -3.31 -10.87 5.84
CA VAL A 72 -3.57 -10.94 7.29
C VAL A 72 -3.25 -9.61 7.96
N LEU A 73 -2.11 -9.01 7.62
CA LEU A 73 -1.67 -7.73 8.17
C LEU A 73 -2.65 -6.60 7.83
N PHE A 74 -3.16 -6.56 6.60
CA PHE A 74 -4.21 -5.59 6.20
C PHE A 74 -5.46 -5.73 7.05
N TYR A 75 -5.94 -6.95 7.28
CA TYR A 75 -7.12 -7.19 8.09
C TYR A 75 -6.92 -6.71 9.54
N LEU A 76 -5.80 -7.10 10.15
CA LEU A 76 -5.45 -6.65 11.51
C LEU A 76 -5.29 -5.13 11.60
N TYR A 77 -4.66 -4.54 10.58
CA TYR A 77 -4.44 -3.10 10.52
C TYR A 77 -5.75 -2.32 10.41
N GLN A 78 -6.69 -2.80 9.60
CA GLN A 78 -8.03 -2.21 9.51
C GLN A 78 -8.77 -2.27 10.85
N LEU A 79 -8.67 -3.38 11.59
CA LEU A 79 -9.26 -3.47 12.93
C LEU A 79 -8.69 -2.43 13.90
N VAL A 80 -7.38 -2.15 13.82
CA VAL A 80 -6.73 -1.11 14.63
C VAL A 80 -7.20 0.29 14.21
N LEU A 81 -7.20 0.60 12.91
CA LEU A 81 -7.62 1.89 12.38
C LEU A 81 -9.09 2.22 12.68
N ASN A 82 -9.97 1.22 12.62
CA ASN A 82 -11.37 1.37 12.96
C ASN A 82 -11.56 1.84 14.43
N ARG A 83 -10.68 1.43 15.35
CA ARG A 83 -10.70 1.90 16.74
C ARG A 83 -10.25 3.36 16.89
N LEU A 84 -9.45 3.85 15.94
CA LEU A 84 -8.98 5.23 15.88
C LEU A 84 -9.92 6.14 15.07
N GLY A 85 -11.04 5.62 14.58
CA GLY A 85 -12.02 6.37 13.80
C GLY A 85 -11.69 6.50 12.31
N ILE A 86 -10.62 5.86 11.82
CA ILE A 86 -10.23 5.85 10.40
C ILE A 86 -10.86 4.62 9.76
N ARG A 87 -11.87 4.82 8.91
CA ARG A 87 -12.50 3.75 8.13
C ARG A 87 -11.92 3.74 6.72
N LEU A 88 -11.18 2.69 6.39
CA LEU A 88 -10.63 2.48 5.04
C LEU A 88 -11.63 1.83 4.07
N PHE A 89 -12.72 1.26 4.60
CA PHE A 89 -13.84 0.65 3.89
C PHE A 89 -15.15 0.92 4.65
#